data_AF-A0A832R6T9-F1
#
_entry.id   AF-A0A832R6T9-F1
#
_cell.length_a   1.000
_cell.length_b   1.000
_cell.length_c   1.000
_cell.angle_alpha   90.00
_cell.angle_beta   90.00
_cell.angle_gamma   90.00
#
_symmetry.space_group_name_H-M   'P 1'
#
loop_
_entity.id
_entity.type
_entity.pdbx_description
1 polymer ?
#
loop_
_entity_poly.entity_id
_entity_poly.type
_entity_poly.pdbx_seq_one_letter_code
_entity_poly.pdbx_strand_id
1 'polypeptide(L)'
;SQDPFGGVTIDQMIAQRIGQDTPLPSMEIATEEEGGEGSCDRNYGCTFGKTISFSTPSTPLPMEHNPRKLFQRLFGQGDTPEERELLSRENASLLDLVNSEASGLRRTLGARDQALLDDYLTSVREIERRIQKLQANDGPDVALPPTPAGIPDQFDEHMRLMFDILHLAWQANLTRVASYMMAAEVSNQPYNFIGVSDAFHPLSHHQNNPQKLERLARVQAFNTQVFAEFVQKLSVTPDGENMMLDNALLMYGSNLSDSNLHNNFPLPTALVGGAMGRLKGRQHLKYADRTPLANLHLTILDKLGINVDSVGDSTGLFSEV
;
A
#
# COMPACT_ATOMS: atom_id res chain seq x y z
N SER A 1 -22.15 -12.67 10.85
CA SER A 1 -21.89 -13.08 9.46
C SER A 1 -20.89 -14.22 9.45
N GLN A 2 -20.66 -14.89 8.32
CA GLN A 2 -19.56 -15.87 8.15
C GLN A 2 -18.32 -15.22 7.52
N ASP A 3 -18.22 -13.89 7.62
CA ASP A 3 -17.14 -13.18 6.97
C ASP A 3 -15.82 -13.47 7.71
N PRO A 4 -14.74 -13.73 6.96
CA PRO A 4 -13.44 -14.03 7.54
C PRO A 4 -12.91 -12.86 8.39
N PHE A 5 -12.39 -13.18 9.58
CA PHE A 5 -11.94 -12.22 10.60
C PHE A 5 -10.41 -12.25 10.72
N GLY A 6 -9.74 -11.29 10.07
CA GLY A 6 -8.27 -11.18 10.08
C GLY A 6 -7.70 -10.03 10.91
N GLY A 7 -8.57 -9.20 11.51
CA GLY A 7 -8.16 -8.00 12.25
C GLY A 7 -7.89 -6.80 11.34
N VAL A 8 -7.74 -5.63 11.95
CA VAL A 8 -7.34 -4.40 11.25
C VAL A 8 -5.83 -4.45 11.04
N THR A 9 -5.35 -4.14 9.83
CA THR A 9 -3.92 -4.13 9.55
C THR A 9 -3.25 -2.84 10.05
N ILE A 10 -1.94 -2.94 10.32
CA ILE A 10 -1.21 -1.85 10.98
C ILE A 10 -1.16 -0.57 10.16
N ASP A 11 -1.10 -0.67 8.84
CA ASP A 11 -1.17 0.47 7.92
C ASP A 11 -2.48 1.24 8.12
N GLN A 12 -3.60 0.53 8.29
CA GLN A 12 -4.90 1.16 8.52
C GLN A 12 -5.04 1.71 9.94
N MET A 13 -4.45 1.06 10.95
CA MET A 13 -4.35 1.62 12.30
C MET A 13 -3.54 2.94 12.29
N ILE A 14 -2.47 3.01 11.49
CA ILE A 14 -1.65 4.21 11.31
C ILE A 14 -2.43 5.28 10.52
N ALA A 15 -3.10 4.92 9.44
CA ALA A 15 -3.88 5.83 8.59
C ALA A 15 -4.98 6.54 9.38
N GLN A 16 -5.62 5.85 10.32
CA GLN A 16 -6.63 6.42 11.22
C GLN A 16 -6.09 7.52 12.15
N ARG A 17 -4.76 7.57 12.38
CA ARG A 17 -4.12 8.55 13.27
C ARG A 17 -3.32 9.60 12.52
N ILE A 18 -2.54 9.19 11.52
CA ILE A 18 -1.55 10.03 10.84
C ILE A 18 -2.03 10.46 9.45
N GLY A 19 -2.90 9.68 8.79
CA GLY A 19 -3.40 9.99 7.43
C GLY A 19 -4.53 11.01 7.37
N GLN A 20 -5.02 11.50 8.49
CA GLN A 20 -6.26 12.30 8.50
C GLN A 20 -6.08 13.74 8.01
N ASP A 21 -4.86 14.24 7.87
CA ASP A 21 -4.60 15.60 7.37
C ASP A 21 -4.27 15.63 5.86
N THR A 22 -4.09 14.47 5.24
CA THR A 22 -3.77 14.38 3.80
C THR A 22 -5.02 14.05 2.97
N PRO A 23 -5.04 14.41 1.67
CA PRO A 23 -6.14 14.08 0.76
C PRO A 23 -6.50 12.59 0.74
N LEU A 24 -5.51 11.71 0.78
CA LEU A 24 -5.67 10.27 0.95
C LEU A 24 -5.17 9.85 2.34
N PRO A 25 -5.99 9.15 3.15
CA PRO A 25 -5.55 8.61 4.44
C PRO A 25 -4.44 7.56 4.31
N SER A 26 -4.51 6.76 3.26
CA SER A 26 -3.58 5.69 2.93
C SER A 26 -3.63 5.41 1.44
N MET A 27 -2.65 4.63 0.97
CA MET A 27 -2.56 4.23 -0.41
C MET A 27 -2.18 2.75 -0.52
N GLU A 28 -3.09 1.95 -1.03
CA GLU A 28 -2.94 0.50 -1.20
C GLU A 28 -2.62 0.22 -2.68
N ILE A 29 -1.40 -0.25 -2.95
CA ILE A 29 -0.89 -0.46 -4.31
C ILE A 29 -0.33 -1.86 -4.48
N ALA A 30 -0.38 -2.35 -5.72
CA ALA A 30 0.21 -3.62 -6.10
C ALA A 30 0.84 -3.50 -7.50
N THR A 31 1.68 -4.45 -7.89
CA THR A 31 2.11 -4.54 -9.30
C THR A 31 1.17 -5.44 -10.09
N GLU A 32 0.58 -6.44 -9.45
CA GLU A 32 -0.29 -7.42 -10.10
C GLU A 32 -1.75 -7.16 -9.75
N GLU A 33 -2.67 -7.44 -10.68
CA GLU A 33 -4.11 -7.28 -10.44
C GLU A 33 -4.64 -8.31 -9.44
N GLU A 34 -4.34 -9.59 -9.65
CA GLU A 34 -4.88 -10.67 -8.82
C GLU A 34 -3.83 -11.70 -8.35
N GLY A 35 -2.57 -11.56 -8.77
CA GLY A 35 -1.58 -12.64 -8.66
C GLY A 35 -2.00 -13.88 -9.47
N GLY A 36 -1.62 -15.08 -9.03
CA GLY A 36 -2.17 -16.34 -9.57
C GLY A 36 -3.31 -16.91 -8.73
N GLU A 37 -3.99 -17.93 -9.25
CA GLU A 37 -5.06 -18.63 -8.54
C GLU A 37 -4.48 -19.57 -7.47
N GLY A 38 -4.36 -19.07 -6.24
CA GLY A 38 -4.10 -19.91 -5.07
C GLY A 38 -5.36 -20.66 -4.61
N SER A 39 -5.20 -21.77 -3.90
CA SER A 39 -6.33 -22.37 -3.16
C SER A 39 -6.80 -21.36 -2.12
N CYS A 40 -8.04 -20.88 -2.26
CA CYS A 40 -8.63 -19.98 -1.27
C CYS A 40 -8.56 -20.63 0.11
N ASP A 41 -8.12 -19.86 1.10
CA ASP A 41 -8.05 -20.37 2.45
C ASP A 41 -9.46 -20.78 2.91
N ARG A 42 -9.57 -21.94 3.58
CA ARG A 42 -10.87 -22.48 4.01
C ARG A 42 -11.56 -21.60 5.05
N ASN A 43 -10.79 -20.89 5.87
CA ASN A 43 -11.26 -20.03 6.94
C ASN A 43 -11.32 -18.56 6.52
N TYR A 44 -10.41 -18.12 5.65
CA TYR A 44 -10.26 -16.72 5.22
C TYR A 44 -10.81 -16.40 3.83
N GLY A 45 -11.21 -17.41 3.04
CA GLY A 45 -11.73 -17.23 1.70
C GLY A 45 -10.71 -16.67 0.70
N CYS A 46 -11.17 -16.33 -0.51
CA CYS A 46 -10.31 -15.83 -1.57
C CYS A 46 -9.96 -14.34 -1.42
N THR A 47 -10.78 -13.59 -0.67
CA THR A 47 -10.63 -12.13 -0.49
C THR A 47 -9.35 -11.76 0.26
N PHE A 48 -8.88 -12.62 1.15
CA PHE A 48 -7.65 -12.40 1.92
C PHE A 48 -6.36 -12.62 1.12
N GLY A 49 -6.41 -13.28 -0.04
CA GLY A 49 -5.24 -13.50 -0.88
C GLY A 49 -4.90 -12.32 -1.81
N LYS A 50 -5.84 -11.38 -1.98
CA LYS A 50 -5.74 -10.29 -2.98
C LYS A 50 -5.36 -8.93 -2.36
N THR A 51 -5.14 -8.88 -1.05
CA THR A 51 -4.74 -7.65 -0.35
C THR A 51 -3.96 -7.95 0.92
N ILE A 52 -3.11 -7.00 1.32
CA ILE A 52 -2.42 -6.95 2.62
C ILE A 52 -2.94 -5.80 3.50
N SER A 53 -4.06 -5.19 3.13
CA SER A 53 -4.63 -4.02 3.83
C SER A 53 -6.11 -4.22 4.14
N PHE A 54 -6.47 -4.11 5.42
CA PHE A 54 -7.82 -4.34 5.92
C PHE A 54 -8.23 -3.20 6.87
N SER A 55 -9.26 -2.44 6.48
CA SER A 55 -9.73 -1.27 7.24
C SER A 55 -10.56 -1.64 8.47
N THR A 56 -11.20 -2.81 8.42
CA THR A 56 -11.87 -3.48 9.53
C THR A 56 -11.43 -4.94 9.56
N PRO A 57 -11.72 -5.70 10.63
CA PRO A 57 -11.38 -7.13 10.68
C PRO A 57 -11.89 -7.99 9.52
N SER A 58 -12.89 -7.52 8.76
CA SER A 58 -13.50 -8.24 7.65
C SER A 58 -13.60 -7.42 6.35
N THR A 59 -13.02 -6.22 6.31
CA THR A 59 -13.13 -5.32 5.14
C THR A 59 -11.76 -5.19 4.45
N PRO A 60 -11.51 -5.98 3.39
CA PRO A 60 -10.30 -5.82 2.58
C PRO A 60 -10.34 -4.49 1.80
N LEU A 61 -9.20 -3.85 1.66
CA LEU A 61 -9.03 -2.69 0.78
C LEU A 61 -8.46 -3.13 -0.58
N PRO A 62 -9.03 -2.66 -1.70
CA PRO A 62 -8.53 -3.00 -3.02
C PRO A 62 -7.17 -2.35 -3.26
N MET A 63 -6.28 -3.07 -3.94
CA MET A 63 -4.97 -2.57 -4.33
C MET A 63 -5.01 -2.08 -5.76
N GLU A 64 -4.58 -0.83 -5.99
CA GLU A 64 -4.47 -0.30 -7.34
C GLU A 64 -3.16 -0.77 -7.97
N HIS A 65 -3.28 -1.47 -9.10
CA HIS A 65 -2.14 -2.00 -9.85
C HIS A 65 -1.90 -1.24 -11.15
N ASN A 66 -2.86 -0.44 -11.64
CA ASN A 66 -2.74 0.28 -12.88
C ASN A 66 -2.12 1.67 -12.63
N PRO A 67 -0.90 1.94 -13.16
CA PRO A 67 -0.21 3.21 -12.92
C PRO A 67 -0.99 4.44 -13.39
N ARG A 68 -1.71 4.33 -14.52
CA ARG A 68 -2.53 5.43 -15.04
C ARG A 68 -3.69 5.74 -14.11
N LYS A 69 -4.41 4.71 -13.65
CA LYS A 69 -5.53 4.90 -12.69
C LYS A 69 -5.02 5.47 -11.37
N LEU A 70 -3.90 4.97 -10.86
CA LEU A 70 -3.30 5.49 -9.63
C LEU A 70 -2.89 6.97 -9.79
N PHE A 71 -2.21 7.30 -10.88
CA PHE A 71 -1.79 8.67 -11.16
C PHE A 71 -2.98 9.62 -11.28
N GLN A 72 -4.01 9.24 -12.04
CA GLN A 72 -5.23 10.04 -12.17
C GLN A 72 -5.98 10.16 -10.85
N ARG A 73 -5.99 9.11 -10.03
CA ARG A 73 -6.56 9.16 -8.68
C ARG A 73 -5.82 10.21 -7.86
N LEU A 74 -4.49 10.28 -7.92
CA LEU A 74 -3.67 11.20 -7.11
C LEU A 74 -3.71 12.65 -7.60
N PHE A 75 -3.56 12.86 -8.91
CA PHE A 75 -3.30 14.19 -9.49
C PHE A 75 -4.43 14.72 -10.37
N GLY A 76 -5.53 13.98 -10.52
CA GLY A 76 -6.66 14.33 -11.38
C GLY A 76 -6.59 13.71 -12.78
N GLN A 77 -7.74 13.63 -13.44
CA GLN A 77 -7.87 13.11 -14.81
C GLN A 77 -7.42 14.15 -15.83
N GLY A 78 -6.84 13.72 -16.94
CA GLY A 78 -6.26 14.58 -17.99
C GLY A 78 -4.84 14.15 -18.30
N ASP A 79 -4.42 14.28 -19.55
CA ASP A 79 -3.06 13.90 -19.98
C ASP A 79 -2.07 15.06 -19.81
N THR A 80 -2.58 16.31 -19.77
CA THR A 80 -1.78 17.53 -19.52
C THR A 80 -2.21 18.26 -18.23
N PRO A 81 -1.37 19.16 -17.68
CA PRO A 81 -1.77 20.03 -16.57
C PRO A 81 -3.04 20.84 -16.85
N GLU A 82 -3.19 21.39 -18.06
CA GLU A 82 -4.35 22.21 -18.44
C GLU A 82 -5.64 21.39 -18.50
N GLU A 83 -5.58 20.17 -19.06
CA GLU A 83 -6.71 19.25 -19.07
C GLU A 83 -7.10 18.83 -17.64
N ARG A 84 -6.12 18.60 -16.76
CA ARG A 84 -6.37 18.27 -15.35
C ARG A 84 -7.10 19.37 -14.61
N GLU A 85 -6.68 20.61 -14.82
CA GLU A 85 -7.34 21.76 -14.21
C GLU A 85 -8.78 21.91 -14.70
N LEU A 86 -9.01 21.76 -16.01
CA LEU A 86 -10.34 21.83 -16.60
C LEU A 86 -11.27 20.76 -16.01
N LEU A 87 -10.85 19.49 -16.05
CA LEU A 87 -11.65 18.36 -15.56
C LEU A 87 -11.89 18.43 -14.06
N SER A 88 -10.94 18.96 -13.28
CA SER A 88 -11.14 19.19 -11.85
C SER A 88 -12.26 20.20 -11.57
N ARG A 89 -12.36 21.28 -12.37
CA ARG A 89 -13.42 22.30 -12.22
C ARG A 89 -14.78 21.76 -12.63
N GLU A 90 -14.84 20.96 -13.69
CA GLU A 90 -16.07 20.30 -14.14
C GLU A 90 -16.58 19.30 -13.09
N ASN A 91 -15.70 18.47 -12.53
CA ASN A 91 -16.07 17.51 -11.50
C ASN A 91 -16.62 18.17 -10.22
N ALA A 92 -16.03 19.29 -9.79
CA ALA A 92 -16.57 20.05 -8.65
C ALA A 92 -18.01 20.54 -8.92
N SER A 93 -18.25 21.07 -10.13
CA SER A 93 -19.59 21.53 -10.54
C SER A 93 -20.61 20.39 -10.62
N LEU A 94 -20.18 19.19 -11.03
CA LEU A 94 -21.03 18.00 -11.07
C LEU A 94 -21.40 17.50 -9.66
N LEU A 95 -20.47 17.52 -8.71
CA LEU A 95 -20.74 17.12 -7.32
C LEU A 95 -21.75 18.07 -6.65
N ASP A 96 -21.61 19.37 -6.89
CA ASP A 96 -22.58 20.38 -6.42
C ASP A 96 -23.99 20.09 -6.98
N LEU A 97 -24.09 19.75 -8.26
CA LEU A 97 -25.35 19.39 -8.90
C LEU A 97 -25.95 18.11 -8.27
N VAL A 98 -25.16 17.03 -8.15
CA VAL A 98 -25.60 15.75 -7.56
C VAL A 98 -26.11 15.95 -6.12
N ASN A 99 -25.43 16.75 -5.32
CA ASN A 99 -25.85 17.04 -3.95
C ASN A 99 -27.18 17.80 -3.90
N SER A 100 -27.38 18.75 -4.81
CA SER A 100 -28.63 19.50 -4.91
C SER A 100 -29.82 18.60 -5.29
N GLU A 101 -29.61 17.68 -6.25
CA GLU A 101 -30.62 16.74 -6.71
C GLU A 101 -30.93 15.66 -5.67
N ALA A 102 -29.90 15.10 -5.04
CA ALA A 102 -30.05 14.10 -3.98
C ALA A 102 -30.83 14.66 -2.78
N SER A 103 -30.62 15.93 -2.43
CA SER A 103 -31.41 16.63 -1.40
C SER A 103 -32.88 16.81 -1.81
N GLY A 104 -33.15 16.95 -3.10
CA GLY A 104 -34.50 16.90 -3.67
C GLY A 104 -35.13 15.52 -3.55
N LEU A 105 -34.42 14.49 -4.03
CA LEU A 105 -34.88 13.10 -4.07
C LEU A 105 -35.11 12.53 -2.66
N ARG A 106 -34.25 12.86 -1.69
CA ARG A 106 -34.42 12.41 -0.29
C ARG A 106 -35.79 12.77 0.28
N ARG A 107 -36.39 13.90 -0.14
CA ARG A 107 -37.71 14.36 0.32
C ARG A 107 -38.87 13.52 -0.22
N THR A 108 -38.67 12.78 -1.30
CA THR A 108 -39.71 11.96 -1.95
C THR A 108 -39.57 10.47 -1.68
N LEU A 109 -38.41 10.01 -1.21
CA LEU A 109 -38.12 8.60 -0.93
C LEU A 109 -38.68 8.13 0.41
N GLY A 110 -39.03 6.83 0.47
CA GLY A 110 -39.34 6.13 1.72
C GLY A 110 -38.07 5.76 2.52
N ALA A 111 -38.23 5.39 3.79
CA ALA A 111 -37.12 5.17 4.73
C ALA A 111 -36.06 4.16 4.25
N ARG A 112 -36.46 3.11 3.52
CA ARG A 112 -35.53 2.10 2.99
C ARG A 112 -34.62 2.67 1.89
N ASP A 113 -35.19 3.46 0.99
CA ASP A 113 -34.44 4.04 -0.13
C ASP A 113 -33.59 5.23 0.32
N GLN A 114 -34.03 5.93 1.37
CA GLN A 114 -33.21 6.95 2.03
C GLN A 114 -31.92 6.36 2.62
N ALA A 115 -31.95 5.14 3.16
CA ALA A 115 -30.74 4.49 3.67
C ALA A 115 -29.73 4.19 2.53
N LEU A 116 -30.20 3.68 1.39
CA LEU A 116 -29.37 3.48 0.20
C LEU A 116 -28.80 4.79 -0.35
N LEU A 117 -29.61 5.85 -0.37
CA LEU A 117 -29.18 7.19 -0.77
C LEU A 117 -28.14 7.76 0.20
N ASP A 118 -28.30 7.54 1.50
CA ASP A 118 -27.35 7.99 2.53
C ASP A 118 -26.00 7.27 2.40
N ASP A 119 -25.98 5.97 2.06
CA ASP A 119 -24.74 5.23 1.77
C ASP A 119 -24.02 5.79 0.52
N TYR A 120 -24.78 6.09 -0.55
CA TYR A 120 -24.24 6.72 -1.76
C TYR A 120 -23.69 8.12 -1.46
N LEU A 121 -24.44 8.95 -0.74
CA LEU A 121 -24.02 10.30 -0.36
C LEU A 121 -22.83 10.31 0.58
N THR A 122 -22.65 9.27 1.38
CA THR A 122 -21.43 9.09 2.18
C THR A 122 -20.20 8.92 1.28
N SER A 123 -20.33 8.14 0.20
CA SER A 123 -19.26 8.00 -0.81
C SER A 123 -18.98 9.32 -1.53
N VAL A 124 -20.02 10.09 -1.87
CA VAL A 124 -19.88 11.43 -2.49
C VAL A 124 -19.15 12.41 -1.56
N ARG A 125 -19.51 12.45 -0.27
CA ARG A 125 -18.85 13.33 0.71
C ARG A 125 -17.37 13.02 0.90
N GLU A 126 -16.97 11.75 0.82
CA GLU A 126 -15.54 11.40 0.87
C GLU A 126 -14.77 11.95 -0.33
N ILE A 127 -15.40 11.98 -1.53
CA ILE A 127 -14.82 12.61 -2.72
C ILE A 127 -14.71 14.12 -2.53
N GLU A 128 -15.75 14.78 -2.01
CA GLU A 128 -15.74 16.22 -1.73
C GLU A 128 -14.68 16.60 -0.70
N ARG A 129 -14.63 15.87 0.42
CA ARG A 129 -13.62 16.05 1.47
C ARG A 129 -12.21 15.95 0.88
N ARG A 130 -12.00 15.02 -0.06
CA ARG A 130 -10.72 14.85 -0.75
C ARG A 130 -10.40 16.03 -1.66
N ILE A 131 -11.37 16.52 -2.44
CA ILE A 131 -11.19 17.71 -3.29
C ILE A 131 -10.85 18.93 -2.44
N GLN A 132 -11.58 19.15 -1.34
CA GLN A 132 -11.33 20.26 -0.41
C GLN A 132 -9.92 20.18 0.18
N LYS A 133 -9.48 18.98 0.58
CA LYS A 133 -8.11 18.78 1.07
C LYS A 133 -7.05 18.99 0.00
N LEU A 134 -7.30 18.60 -1.25
CA LEU A 134 -6.38 18.88 -2.37
C LEU A 134 -6.28 20.39 -2.63
N GLN A 135 -7.39 21.11 -2.57
CA GLN A 135 -7.43 22.57 -2.74
C GLN A 135 -6.77 23.31 -1.58
N ALA A 136 -6.88 22.78 -0.37
CA ALA A 136 -6.23 23.32 0.83
C ALA A 136 -4.81 22.79 1.04
N ASN A 137 -4.30 21.91 0.16
CA ASN A 137 -2.97 21.36 0.29
C ASN A 137 -1.95 22.41 -0.18
N ASP A 138 -1.41 23.16 0.78
CA ASP A 138 -0.26 24.06 0.57
C ASP A 138 1.07 23.28 0.43
N GLY A 139 1.01 22.03 -0.02
CA GLY A 139 2.17 21.19 -0.30
C GLY A 139 3.08 21.81 -1.36
N PRO A 140 4.34 21.38 -1.45
CA PRO A 140 5.27 21.91 -2.44
C PRO A 140 4.73 21.66 -3.85
N ASP A 141 4.95 22.62 -4.75
CA ASP A 141 4.63 22.44 -6.16
C ASP A 141 5.57 21.38 -6.76
N VAL A 142 5.01 20.20 -7.04
CA VAL A 142 5.76 19.07 -7.59
C VAL A 142 5.61 19.09 -9.10
N ALA A 143 6.74 19.17 -9.81
CA ALA A 143 6.74 19.02 -11.26
C ALA A 143 6.26 17.61 -11.65
N LEU A 144 5.01 17.53 -12.12
CA LEU A 144 4.39 16.25 -12.48
C LEU A 144 4.83 15.82 -13.89
N PRO A 145 5.20 14.54 -14.08
CA PRO A 145 5.40 13.98 -15.41
C PRO A 145 4.06 13.89 -16.17
N PRO A 146 4.09 13.60 -17.48
CA PRO A 146 2.89 13.20 -18.21
C PRO A 146 2.20 12.00 -17.55
N THR A 147 0.88 11.92 -17.70
CA THR A 147 0.09 10.79 -17.21
C THR A 147 0.60 9.49 -17.86
N PRO A 148 0.87 8.43 -17.07
CA PRO A 148 1.30 7.14 -17.62
C PRO A 148 0.30 6.58 -18.64
N ALA A 149 0.80 5.91 -19.67
CA ALA A 149 -0.05 5.31 -20.70
C ALA A 149 -0.94 4.18 -20.14
N GLY A 150 -0.46 3.46 -19.12
CA GLY A 150 -1.14 2.31 -18.53
C GLY A 150 -0.15 1.42 -17.77
N ILE A 151 -0.38 0.12 -17.84
CA ILE A 151 0.51 -0.92 -17.29
C ILE A 151 1.67 -1.14 -18.27
N PRO A 152 2.94 -0.97 -17.85
CA PRO A 152 4.10 -1.31 -18.69
C PRO A 152 4.15 -2.80 -19.08
N ASP A 153 4.72 -3.09 -20.25
CA ASP A 153 4.89 -4.48 -20.72
C ASP A 153 5.90 -5.27 -19.87
N GLN A 154 6.95 -4.58 -19.40
CA GLN A 154 7.97 -5.19 -18.55
C GLN A 154 7.64 -5.00 -17.07
N PHE A 155 7.62 -6.12 -16.34
CA PHE A 155 7.25 -6.14 -14.92
C PHE A 155 8.19 -5.30 -14.04
N ASP A 156 9.47 -5.23 -14.40
CA ASP A 156 10.45 -4.43 -13.67
C ASP A 156 10.28 -2.93 -13.86
N GLU A 157 9.84 -2.49 -15.04
CA GLU A 157 9.44 -1.10 -15.28
C GLU A 157 8.16 -0.77 -14.50
N HIS A 158 7.19 -1.68 -14.48
CA HIS A 158 5.96 -1.52 -13.72
C HIS A 158 6.23 -1.36 -12.22
N MET A 159 7.04 -2.24 -11.63
CA MET A 159 7.37 -2.15 -10.20
C MET A 159 7.99 -0.80 -9.82
N ARG A 160 8.93 -0.31 -10.64
CA ARG A 160 9.60 0.98 -10.44
C ARG A 160 8.65 2.14 -10.63
N LEU A 161 7.79 2.09 -11.64
CA LEU A 161 6.80 3.13 -11.89
C LEU A 161 5.82 3.29 -10.71
N MET A 162 5.40 2.20 -10.07
CA MET A 162 4.56 2.28 -8.87
C MET A 162 5.29 2.94 -7.70
N PHE A 163 6.58 2.65 -7.49
CA PHE A 163 7.41 3.36 -6.52
C PHE A 163 7.60 4.84 -6.88
N ASP A 164 7.76 5.17 -8.16
CA ASP A 164 7.87 6.56 -8.62
C ASP A 164 6.59 7.34 -8.37
N ILE A 165 5.43 6.74 -8.58
CA ILE A 165 4.13 7.36 -8.26
C ILE A 165 3.97 7.53 -6.74
N LEU A 166 4.38 6.54 -5.94
CA LEU A 166 4.39 6.66 -4.48
C LEU A 166 5.31 7.79 -4.00
N HIS A 167 6.50 7.90 -4.59
CA HIS A 167 7.44 8.98 -4.32
C HIS A 167 6.82 10.35 -4.62
N LEU A 168 6.20 10.52 -5.79
CA LEU A 168 5.49 11.76 -6.14
C LEU A 168 4.33 12.06 -5.18
N ALA A 169 3.58 11.05 -4.76
CA ALA A 169 2.48 11.21 -3.80
C ALA A 169 2.99 11.73 -2.45
N TRP A 170 4.16 11.27 -2.00
CA TRP A 170 4.79 11.77 -0.78
C TRP A 170 5.37 13.17 -0.94
N GLN A 171 6.04 13.46 -2.07
CA GLN A 171 6.51 14.81 -2.36
C GLN A 171 5.35 15.83 -2.37
N ALA A 172 4.22 15.48 -2.98
CA ALA A 172 3.04 16.33 -3.04
C ALA A 172 2.18 16.28 -1.75
N ASN A 173 2.65 15.61 -0.69
CA ASN A 173 1.95 15.48 0.59
C ASN A 173 0.50 14.95 0.45
N LEU A 174 0.28 14.02 -0.49
CA LEU A 174 -1.04 13.47 -0.80
C LEU A 174 -1.46 12.35 0.13
N THR A 175 -0.49 11.62 0.70
CA THR A 175 -0.67 10.56 1.69
C THR A 175 0.59 10.46 2.56
N ARG A 176 0.44 9.98 3.80
CA ARG A 176 1.55 9.63 4.71
C ARG A 176 1.73 8.13 4.89
N VAL A 177 0.77 7.33 4.42
CA VAL A 177 0.75 5.88 4.62
C VAL A 177 0.56 5.19 3.28
N ALA A 178 1.35 4.15 3.02
CA ALA A 178 1.19 3.32 1.85
C ALA A 178 1.56 1.86 2.14
N SER A 179 0.86 0.95 1.48
CA SER A 179 1.11 -0.49 1.49
C SER A 179 1.32 -0.94 0.05
N TYR A 180 2.44 -1.62 -0.22
CA TYR A 180 2.79 -2.04 -1.57
C TYR A 180 3.09 -3.53 -1.65
N MET A 181 2.22 -4.26 -2.35
CA MET A 181 2.46 -5.63 -2.76
C MET A 181 3.25 -5.66 -4.09
N MET A 182 4.57 -5.73 -4.00
CA MET A 182 5.46 -5.71 -5.18
C MET A 182 5.23 -6.91 -6.11
N ALA A 183 4.96 -8.08 -5.55
CA ALA A 183 4.57 -9.30 -6.26
C ALA A 183 3.66 -10.11 -5.33
N ALA A 184 2.67 -10.79 -5.90
CA ALA A 184 1.80 -11.68 -5.15
C ALA A 184 2.52 -13.00 -4.81
N GLU A 185 2.25 -13.58 -3.65
CA GLU A 185 2.87 -14.85 -3.20
C GLU A 185 2.47 -16.06 -4.08
N VAL A 186 1.35 -15.95 -4.79
CA VAL A 186 0.87 -16.92 -5.79
C VAL A 186 1.10 -16.46 -7.22
N SER A 187 1.99 -15.47 -7.44
CA SER A 187 2.25 -14.89 -8.75
C SER A 187 2.74 -15.91 -9.78
N ASN A 188 2.14 -15.86 -10.98
CA ASN A 188 2.62 -16.61 -12.15
C ASN A 188 3.62 -15.81 -12.99
N GLN A 189 4.07 -14.64 -12.51
CA GLN A 189 4.94 -13.74 -13.26
C GLN A 189 6.33 -14.35 -13.43
N PRO A 190 6.83 -14.48 -14.67
CA PRO A 190 8.22 -14.80 -14.94
C PRO A 190 9.09 -13.54 -14.87
N TYR A 191 10.34 -13.73 -14.47
CA TYR A 191 11.36 -12.68 -14.35
C TYR A 191 12.35 -12.77 -15.53
N ASN A 192 11.82 -12.80 -16.75
CA ASN A 192 12.60 -13.01 -17.99
C ASN A 192 13.72 -11.98 -18.18
N PHE A 193 13.50 -10.74 -17.75
CA PHE A 193 14.45 -9.63 -17.85
C PHE A 193 15.73 -9.83 -16.99
N ILE A 194 15.71 -10.76 -16.02
CA ILE A 194 16.89 -11.22 -15.26
C ILE A 194 17.25 -12.68 -15.56
N GLY A 195 16.73 -13.23 -16.66
CA GLY A 195 17.03 -14.59 -17.13
C GLY A 195 16.37 -15.71 -16.30
N VAL A 196 15.24 -15.44 -15.65
CA VAL A 196 14.45 -16.45 -14.93
C VAL A 196 13.09 -16.60 -15.61
N SER A 197 12.91 -17.66 -16.37
CA SER A 197 11.67 -17.92 -17.12
C SER A 197 10.63 -18.75 -16.37
N ASP A 198 11.00 -19.34 -15.23
CA ASP A 198 10.04 -19.97 -14.32
C ASP A 198 9.06 -18.91 -13.79
N ALA A 199 7.78 -19.28 -13.66
CA ALA A 199 6.82 -18.50 -12.90
C ALA A 199 7.23 -18.43 -11.41
N PHE A 200 7.08 -17.27 -10.78
CA PHE A 200 7.56 -17.03 -9.42
C PHE A 200 7.02 -18.03 -8.39
N HIS A 201 5.71 -18.26 -8.36
CA HIS A 201 5.09 -19.16 -7.38
C HIS A 201 5.55 -20.63 -7.54
N PRO A 202 5.46 -21.28 -8.72
CA PRO A 202 5.99 -22.64 -8.90
C PRO A 202 7.49 -22.79 -8.64
N LEU A 203 8.28 -21.74 -8.88
CA LEU A 203 9.71 -21.72 -8.57
C LEU A 203 9.97 -21.78 -7.06
N SER A 204 9.11 -21.15 -6.27
CA SER A 204 9.18 -21.12 -4.81
C SER A 204 9.01 -22.52 -4.17
N HIS A 205 8.33 -23.45 -4.85
CA HIS A 205 8.32 -24.89 -4.52
C HIS A 205 9.61 -25.58 -5.01
N HIS A 206 10.73 -25.17 -4.43
CA HIS A 206 12.06 -25.52 -4.89
C HIS A 206 12.48 -26.97 -4.59
N GLN A 207 11.83 -27.67 -3.64
CA GLN A 207 12.13 -29.06 -3.25
C GLN A 207 13.61 -29.30 -2.91
N ASN A 208 14.28 -28.29 -2.34
CA ASN A 208 15.73 -28.25 -2.12
C ASN A 208 16.60 -28.48 -3.37
N ASN A 209 16.05 -28.27 -4.57
CA ASN A 209 16.81 -28.32 -5.81
C ASN A 209 17.75 -27.09 -5.90
N PRO A 210 19.08 -27.27 -5.98
CA PRO A 210 20.03 -26.17 -5.99
C PRO A 210 19.83 -25.18 -7.14
N GLN A 211 19.43 -25.65 -8.32
CA GLN A 211 19.23 -24.79 -9.50
C GLN A 211 17.97 -23.92 -9.35
N LYS A 212 16.91 -24.47 -8.74
CA LYS A 212 15.71 -23.67 -8.43
C LYS A 212 16.02 -22.63 -7.36
N LEU A 213 16.75 -23.01 -6.32
CA LEU A 213 17.18 -22.09 -5.26
C LEU A 213 18.02 -20.93 -5.80
N GLU A 214 18.96 -21.19 -6.71
CA GLU A 214 19.76 -20.15 -7.34
C GLU A 214 18.89 -19.15 -8.10
N ARG A 215 17.93 -19.63 -8.91
CA ARG A 215 17.01 -18.76 -9.66
C ARG A 215 16.06 -18.00 -8.73
N LEU A 216 15.54 -18.64 -7.69
CA LEU A 216 14.68 -18.00 -6.69
C LEU A 216 15.43 -16.88 -5.94
N ALA A 217 16.67 -17.13 -5.54
CA ALA A 217 17.53 -16.13 -4.93
C ALA A 217 17.78 -14.94 -5.86
N ARG A 218 17.89 -15.17 -7.18
CA ARG A 218 18.01 -14.09 -8.17
C ARG A 218 16.75 -13.21 -8.24
N VAL A 219 15.56 -13.82 -8.18
CA VAL A 219 14.28 -13.09 -8.11
C VAL A 219 14.20 -12.26 -6.83
N GLN A 220 14.52 -12.87 -5.67
CA GLN A 220 14.51 -12.19 -4.38
C GLN A 220 15.53 -11.03 -4.31
N ALA A 221 16.73 -11.24 -4.84
CA ALA A 221 17.75 -10.20 -4.93
C ALA A 221 17.30 -9.03 -5.80
N PHE A 222 16.65 -9.31 -6.93
CA PHE A 222 16.10 -8.28 -7.80
C PHE A 222 14.97 -7.49 -7.12
N ASN A 223 14.00 -8.14 -6.47
CA ASN A 223 12.93 -7.44 -5.75
C ASN A 223 13.51 -6.55 -4.62
N THR A 224 14.54 -7.05 -3.93
CA THR A 224 15.26 -6.28 -2.89
C THR A 224 16.00 -5.09 -3.50
N GLN A 225 16.59 -5.25 -4.69
CA GLN A 225 17.26 -4.18 -5.41
C GLN A 225 16.28 -3.06 -5.80
N VAL A 226 15.10 -3.39 -6.34
CA VAL A 226 14.09 -2.39 -6.69
C VAL A 226 13.62 -1.60 -5.46
N PHE A 227 13.42 -2.28 -4.32
CA PHE A 227 13.13 -1.59 -3.06
C PHE A 227 14.29 -0.68 -2.61
N ALA A 228 15.54 -1.15 -2.72
CA ALA A 228 16.72 -0.35 -2.38
C ALA A 228 16.88 0.89 -3.27
N GLU A 229 16.52 0.80 -4.56
CA GLU A 229 16.48 1.95 -5.47
C GLU A 229 15.47 3.00 -4.98
N PHE A 230 14.29 2.59 -4.53
CA PHE A 230 13.31 3.50 -3.91
C PHE A 230 13.85 4.12 -2.61
N VAL A 231 14.44 3.33 -1.71
CA VAL A 231 15.09 3.86 -0.49
C VAL A 231 16.17 4.89 -0.84
N GLN A 232 17.01 4.61 -1.84
CA GLN A 232 18.04 5.53 -2.31
C GLN A 232 17.43 6.84 -2.83
N LYS A 233 16.31 6.77 -3.56
CA LYS A 233 15.56 7.95 -4.02
C LYS A 233 15.10 8.81 -2.84
N LEU A 234 14.54 8.20 -1.79
CA LEU A 234 14.13 8.91 -0.58
C LEU A 234 15.31 9.54 0.18
N SER A 235 16.49 8.91 0.15
CA SER A 235 17.68 9.40 0.85
C SER A 235 18.26 10.71 0.29
N VAL A 236 17.88 11.07 -0.94
CA VAL A 236 18.34 12.28 -1.62
C VAL A 236 17.19 13.24 -1.96
N THR A 237 15.96 12.91 -1.57
CA THR A 237 14.79 13.77 -1.77
C THR A 237 14.61 14.65 -0.53
N PRO A 238 14.67 16.00 -0.65
CA PRO A 238 14.42 16.88 0.49
C PRO A 238 12.97 16.77 1.00
N ASP A 239 12.79 16.89 2.30
CA ASP A 239 11.50 16.93 3.00
C ASP A 239 11.61 17.83 4.25
N GLY A 240 11.25 19.11 4.08
CA GLY A 240 11.47 20.15 5.07
C GLY A 240 12.96 20.39 5.32
N GLU A 241 13.39 20.27 6.58
CA GLU A 241 14.80 20.42 7.00
C GLU A 241 15.62 19.13 6.85
N ASN A 242 14.96 18.00 6.53
CA ASN A 242 15.58 16.67 6.44
C ASN A 242 15.52 16.10 5.02
N MET A 243 16.07 14.90 4.82
CA MET A 243 15.72 14.07 3.67
C MET A 243 14.46 13.26 3.98
N MET A 244 13.69 12.91 2.95
CA MET A 244 12.45 12.14 3.09
C MET A 244 12.68 10.80 3.80
N LEU A 245 13.83 10.15 3.58
CA LEU A 245 14.19 8.91 4.28
C LEU A 245 14.39 9.11 5.79
N ASP A 246 14.85 10.29 6.23
CA ASP A 246 15.05 10.58 7.66
C ASP A 246 13.71 10.68 8.40
N ASN A 247 12.67 11.15 7.71
CA ASN A 247 11.31 11.27 8.24
C ASN A 247 10.52 9.95 8.13
N ALA A 248 10.83 9.13 7.12
CA ALA A 248 10.10 7.90 6.81
C ALA A 248 10.43 6.72 7.74
N LEU A 249 9.49 5.78 7.83
CA LEU A 249 9.65 4.43 8.37
C LEU A 249 9.11 3.45 7.33
N LEU A 250 9.98 2.57 6.84
CA LEU A 250 9.67 1.56 5.83
C LEU A 250 9.85 0.17 6.43
N MET A 251 8.85 -0.70 6.22
CA MET A 251 8.95 -2.13 6.52
C MET A 251 8.97 -2.91 5.22
N TYR A 252 9.97 -3.77 5.05
CA TYR A 252 10.16 -4.58 3.84
C TYR A 252 10.40 -6.05 4.21
N GLY A 253 9.71 -6.95 3.51
CA GLY A 253 9.79 -8.39 3.74
C GLY A 253 8.76 -9.18 2.93
N SER A 254 8.62 -10.46 3.26
CA SER A 254 7.59 -11.37 2.75
C SER A 254 6.78 -11.92 3.94
N ASN A 255 5.76 -12.72 3.70
CA ASN A 255 5.00 -13.45 4.71
C ASN A 255 5.58 -14.86 5.01
N LEU A 256 6.53 -15.35 4.20
CA LEU A 256 7.12 -16.69 4.35
C LEU A 256 8.66 -16.61 4.38
N SER A 257 9.26 -17.30 5.35
CA SER A 257 10.72 -17.47 5.44
C SER A 257 11.23 -18.58 4.52
N ASP A 258 10.40 -19.60 4.31
CA ASP A 258 10.63 -20.69 3.38
C ASP A 258 9.31 -21.02 2.67
N SER A 259 9.21 -20.64 1.40
CA SER A 259 8.00 -20.82 0.60
C SER A 259 7.72 -22.29 0.26
N ASN A 260 8.75 -23.14 0.19
CA ASN A 260 8.57 -24.57 -0.10
C ASN A 260 7.90 -25.30 1.07
N LEU A 261 8.29 -24.95 2.29
CA LEU A 261 7.71 -25.50 3.52
C LEU A 261 6.46 -24.74 4.00
N HIS A 262 6.13 -23.60 3.38
CA HIS A 262 5.13 -22.65 3.88
C HIS A 262 5.42 -22.25 5.34
N ASN A 263 6.69 -22.05 5.65
CA ASN A 263 7.14 -21.72 6.99
C ASN A 263 7.28 -20.20 7.11
N ASN A 264 6.78 -19.64 8.19
CA ASN A 264 6.85 -18.22 8.55
C ASN A 264 7.84 -17.93 9.68
N PHE A 265 8.69 -18.89 10.07
CA PHE A 265 9.72 -18.70 11.10
C PHE A 265 11.08 -19.30 10.73
N PRO A 266 12.20 -18.58 10.95
CA PRO A 266 12.29 -17.15 11.27
C PRO A 266 12.06 -16.29 10.02
N LEU A 267 11.18 -15.28 10.10
CA LEU A 267 10.87 -14.40 8.97
C LEU A 267 11.84 -13.21 8.90
N PRO A 268 12.67 -13.09 7.85
CA PRO A 268 13.49 -11.90 7.66
C PRO A 268 12.61 -10.68 7.35
N THR A 269 12.85 -9.58 8.06
CA THR A 269 12.15 -8.31 7.85
C THR A 269 13.13 -7.17 8.08
N ALA A 270 13.10 -6.18 7.18
CA ALA A 270 13.90 -4.98 7.28
C ALA A 270 13.04 -3.79 7.71
N LEU A 271 13.53 -3.05 8.71
CA LEU A 271 13.06 -1.70 9.00
C LEU A 271 14.11 -0.69 8.51
N VAL A 272 13.68 0.26 7.69
CA VAL A 272 14.54 1.24 7.02
C VAL A 272 13.95 2.63 7.16
N GLY A 273 14.82 3.64 7.35
CA GLY A 273 14.44 5.03 7.54
C GLY A 273 14.82 5.58 8.91
N GLY A 274 14.66 6.88 9.11
CA GLY A 274 14.99 7.56 10.36
C GLY A 274 13.81 7.64 11.34
N ALA A 275 12.57 7.61 10.84
CA ALA A 275 11.35 7.86 11.63
C ALA A 275 11.45 9.12 12.53
N MET A 276 12.11 10.17 12.03
CA MET A 276 12.51 11.37 12.79
C MET A 276 13.34 11.03 14.04
N GLY A 277 14.34 10.16 13.91
CA GLY A 277 15.24 9.74 14.99
C GLY A 277 14.66 8.73 15.98
N ARG A 278 13.48 8.16 15.70
CA ARG A 278 12.82 7.19 16.61
C ARG A 278 13.33 5.76 16.44
N LEU A 279 13.94 5.44 15.30
CA LEU A 279 14.59 4.16 15.06
C LEU A 279 16.07 4.24 15.42
N LYS A 280 16.58 3.24 16.13
CA LYS A 280 18.03 3.18 16.44
C LYS A 280 18.87 2.89 15.20
N GLY A 281 18.36 2.02 14.32
CA GLY A 281 19.00 1.64 13.06
C GLY A 281 20.33 0.91 13.23
N ARG A 282 20.96 0.56 12.09
CA ARG A 282 22.31 -0.07 12.03
C ARG A 282 22.46 -1.34 12.86
N GLN A 283 21.38 -2.13 12.96
CA GLN A 283 21.32 -3.36 13.77
C GLN A 283 20.92 -4.55 12.91
N HIS A 284 21.37 -5.74 13.33
CA HIS A 284 20.83 -7.02 12.90
C HIS A 284 20.36 -7.75 14.16
N LEU A 285 19.04 -7.85 14.32
CA LEU A 285 18.40 -8.39 15.50
C LEU A 285 17.90 -9.80 15.20
N LYS A 286 18.27 -10.76 16.05
CA LYS A 286 17.80 -12.14 15.98
C LYS A 286 17.07 -12.47 17.27
N TYR A 287 15.78 -12.74 17.14
CA TYR A 287 14.94 -13.16 18.25
C TYR A 287 14.88 -14.69 18.35
N ALA A 288 14.29 -15.18 19.44
CA ALA A 288 14.03 -16.60 19.62
C ALA A 288 13.14 -17.12 18.48
N ASP A 289 13.27 -18.42 18.18
CA ASP A 289 12.40 -19.05 17.19
C ASP A 289 10.92 -18.92 17.62
N ARG A 290 10.03 -18.76 16.63
CA ARG A 290 8.59 -18.53 16.83
C ARG A 290 8.23 -17.23 17.57
N THR A 291 9.12 -16.24 17.63
CA THR A 291 8.75 -14.89 18.09
C THR A 291 7.74 -14.28 17.10
N PRO A 292 6.54 -13.85 17.54
CA PRO A 292 5.53 -13.29 16.65
C PRO A 292 6.02 -12.04 15.89
N LEU A 293 5.80 -11.99 14.57
CA LEU A 293 6.02 -10.77 13.77
C LEU A 293 5.19 -9.60 14.31
N ALA A 294 4.02 -9.89 14.88
CA ALA A 294 3.15 -8.89 15.49
C ALA A 294 3.83 -8.08 16.60
N ASN A 295 4.89 -8.58 17.24
CA ASN A 295 5.70 -7.79 18.16
C ASN A 295 6.41 -6.62 17.46
N LEU A 296 6.89 -6.84 16.23
CA LEU A 296 7.46 -5.77 15.40
C LEU A 296 6.39 -4.75 15.03
N HIS A 297 5.21 -5.21 14.62
CA HIS A 297 4.08 -4.34 14.29
C HIS A 297 3.64 -3.48 15.48
N LEU A 298 3.52 -4.07 16.68
CA LEU A 298 3.22 -3.35 17.92
C LEU A 298 4.30 -2.30 18.21
N THR A 299 5.57 -2.66 17.99
CA THR A 299 6.70 -1.75 18.15
C THR A 299 6.66 -0.59 17.18
N ILE A 300 6.30 -0.81 15.91
CA ILE A 300 6.13 0.26 14.92
C ILE A 300 5.03 1.23 15.37
N LEU A 301 3.89 0.73 15.85
CA LEU A 301 2.80 1.56 16.36
C LEU A 301 3.25 2.42 17.55
N ASP A 302 3.96 1.83 18.53
CA ASP A 302 4.55 2.53 19.68
C ASP A 302 5.53 3.63 19.23
N LYS A 303 6.43 3.33 18.29
CA LYS A 303 7.35 4.32 17.70
C LYS A 303 6.62 5.47 17.01
N LEU A 304 5.43 5.24 16.46
CA LEU A 304 4.62 6.28 15.86
C LEU A 304 3.71 7.01 16.88
N GLY A 305 3.82 6.70 18.17
CA GLY A 305 2.99 7.27 19.24
C GLY A 305 1.56 6.73 19.29
N ILE A 306 1.30 5.61 18.62
CA ILE A 306 -0.01 4.95 18.56
C ILE A 306 -0.02 3.83 19.59
N ASN A 307 -0.34 4.18 20.83
CA ASN A 307 -0.33 3.25 21.95
C ASN A 307 -1.58 2.36 21.92
N VAL A 308 -1.40 1.07 21.68
CA VAL A 308 -2.40 0.01 21.78
C VAL A 308 -1.85 -1.13 22.60
N ASP A 309 -2.71 -1.88 23.28
CA ASP A 309 -2.27 -2.96 24.18
C ASP A 309 -1.72 -4.17 23.42
N SER A 310 -2.24 -4.44 22.22
CA SER A 310 -1.84 -5.58 21.39
C SER A 310 -2.27 -5.41 19.93
N VAL A 311 -1.59 -6.11 19.02
CA VAL A 311 -2.00 -6.30 17.63
C VAL A 311 -1.81 -7.78 17.26
N GLY A 312 -2.81 -8.40 16.63
CA GLY A 312 -2.73 -9.82 16.27
C GLY A 312 -2.35 -10.72 17.46
N ASP A 313 -1.30 -11.51 17.29
CA ASP A 313 -0.72 -12.41 18.30
C ASP A 313 0.48 -11.81 19.04
N SER A 314 0.60 -10.48 19.08
CA SER A 314 1.70 -9.80 19.77
C SER A 314 1.75 -10.17 21.26
N THR A 315 2.95 -10.47 21.76
CA THR A 315 3.25 -10.78 23.16
C THR A 315 4.10 -9.70 23.84
N GLY A 316 4.57 -8.69 23.10
CA GLY A 316 5.35 -7.59 23.65
C GLY A 316 6.03 -6.71 22.60
N LEU A 317 6.75 -5.70 23.10
CA LEU A 317 7.53 -4.76 22.29
C LEU A 317 8.99 -5.22 22.13
N PHE A 318 9.62 -4.81 21.04
CA PHE A 318 11.06 -4.94 20.82
C PHE A 318 11.76 -3.66 21.27
N SER A 319 12.29 -3.66 22.50
CA SER A 319 12.97 -2.50 23.10
C SER A 319 14.22 -2.03 22.33
N GLU A 320 14.80 -2.92 21.53
CA GLU A 320 16.02 -2.70 20.77
C GLU A 320 15.82 -1.89 19.50
N VAL A 321 14.60 -1.92 18.93
CA VAL A 321 14.20 -1.23 17.69
C VAL A 321 14.11 0.28 17.90
#